data_AF-A0A973P6W6-F1
#
_entry.id   AF-A0A973P6W6-F1
#
_cell.length_a   1.000
_cell.length_b   1.000
_cell.length_c   1.000
_cell.angle_alpha   90.00
_cell.angle_beta   90.00
_cell.angle_gamma   90.00
#
_symmetry.space_group_name_H-M   'P 1'
#
loop_
_entity.id
_entity.type
_entity.pdbx_description
1 polymer ?
#
loop_
_entity_poly.entity_id
_entity_poly.type
_entity_poly.pdbx_seq_one_letter_code
_entity_poly.pdbx_strand_id
1 'polypeptide(L)' 'GDLAGEAVRRLRRDGARRVVVAPYFLAPGLLADRIRDSALRAGADVVAAELTDAPEVADTVLARFDGSVATCRVLAAA' A
#
# COMPACT_ATOMS: atom_id res chain seq x y z
N GLY A 1 0.91 -13.02 -14.06
CA GLY A 1 -0.47 -12.54 -14.10
C GLY A 1 -0.45 -11.04 -14.16
N ASP A 2 -1.43 -10.44 -14.81
CA ASP A 2 -1.57 -9.00 -14.89
C ASP A 2 -1.87 -8.45 -13.48
N LEU A 3 -0.87 -7.80 -12.86
CA LEU A 3 -0.96 -7.28 -11.51
C LEU A 3 -1.58 -5.87 -11.57
N ALA A 4 -0.92 -4.86 -10.99
CA ALA A 4 -1.36 -3.47 -11.06
C ALA A 4 -1.54 -2.96 -12.52
N GLY A 5 -0.90 -3.59 -13.50
CA GLY A 5 -1.00 -3.20 -14.91
C GLY A 5 -2.42 -3.31 -15.50
N GLU A 6 -3.25 -4.24 -15.03
CA GLU A 6 -4.64 -4.34 -15.50
C GLU A 6 -5.45 -3.11 -15.09
N ALA A 7 -5.35 -2.72 -13.82
CA ALA A 7 -6.02 -1.53 -13.29
C ALA A 7 -5.57 -0.27 -14.02
N VAL A 8 -4.27 -0.12 -14.28
CA VAL A 8 -3.72 1.00 -15.05
C VAL A 8 -4.29 1.04 -16.47
N ARG A 9 -4.30 -0.09 -17.19
CA ARG A 9 -4.88 -0.17 -18.54
C ARG A 9 -6.37 0.15 -18.56
N ARG A 10 -7.11 -0.25 -17.53
CA ARG A 10 -8.53 0.11 -17.39
C ARG A 10 -8.68 1.61 -17.23
N LEU A 11 -7.99 2.23 -16.27
CA LEU A 11 -8.05 3.68 -16.05
C LEU A 11 -7.68 4.48 -17.30
N ARG A 12 -6.66 4.03 -18.06
CA ARG A 12 -6.29 4.66 -19.34
C ARG A 12 -7.39 4.54 -20.39
N ARG A 13 -8.01 3.35 -20.53
CA ARG A 13 -9.16 3.15 -21.43
C ARG A 13 -10.35 4.03 -21.05
N ASP A 14 -10.54 4.26 -19.75
CA ASP A 14 -11.59 5.13 -19.21
C ASP A 14 -11.25 6.63 -19.34
N GLY A 15 -10.14 6.98 -20.00
CA GLY A 15 -9.76 8.36 -20.32
C GLY A 15 -8.95 9.08 -19.26
N ALA A 16 -8.43 8.37 -18.24
CA ALA A 16 -7.58 8.98 -17.23
C ALA A 16 -6.30 9.57 -17.85
N ARG A 17 -6.14 10.89 -17.77
CA ARG A 17 -4.96 11.60 -18.28
C ARG A 17 -3.70 11.34 -17.45
N ARG A 18 -3.86 11.08 -16.15
CA ARG A 18 -2.77 10.76 -15.24
C ARG A 18 -3.18 9.62 -14.31
N VAL A 19 -2.32 8.61 -14.19
CA VAL A 19 -2.50 7.42 -13.37
C VAL A 19 -1.26 7.26 -12.48
N VAL A 20 -1.47 7.31 -11.17
CA VAL A 20 -0.42 7.09 -10.16
C VAL A 20 -0.77 5.83 -9.39
N VAL A 21 0.23 4.98 -9.15
CA VAL A 21 0.09 3.78 -8.33
C VAL A 21 0.83 4.00 -7.02
N ALA A 22 0.13 3.85 -5.90
CA ALA A 22 0.71 3.93 -4.56
C ALA A 22 0.73 2.52 -3.94
N PRO A 23 1.88 1.83 -3.90
CA PRO A 23 1.97 0.51 -3.30
C PRO A 23 1.78 0.57 -1.78
N TYR A 24 0.85 -0.22 -1.24
CA TYR A 24 0.66 -0.35 0.20
C TYR A 24 1.51 -1.52 0.74
N PHE A 25 2.83 -1.39 0.61
CA PHE A 25 3.79 -2.39 1.07
C PHE A 25 4.71 -1.81 2.14
N LEU A 26 5.04 -2.60 3.15
CA LEU A 26 5.91 -2.19 4.26
C LEU A 26 7.40 -2.38 3.95
N ALA A 27 7.74 -3.16 2.93
CA ALA A 27 9.14 -3.43 2.59
C ALA A 27 9.30 -3.69 1.08
N PRO A 28 10.49 -3.40 0.52
CA PRO A 28 10.86 -3.82 -0.82
C PRO A 28 10.88 -5.35 -0.96
N GLY A 29 10.77 -5.82 -2.20
CA GLY A 29 10.93 -7.24 -2.52
C GLY A 29 10.25 -7.64 -3.83
N LEU A 30 10.33 -8.93 -4.16
CA LEU A 30 9.94 -9.46 -5.47
C LEU A 30 8.49 -9.10 -5.88
N LEU A 31 7.55 -9.09 -4.93
CA LEU A 31 6.17 -8.70 -5.22
C LEU A 31 6.05 -7.20 -5.54
N ALA A 32 6.73 -6.35 -4.75
CA ALA A 32 6.75 -4.92 -4.95
C ALA A 32 7.36 -4.56 -6.31
N ASP A 33 8.47 -5.21 -6.67
CA ASP A 33 9.12 -5.05 -7.97
C ASP A 33 8.18 -5.45 -9.12
N ARG A 34 7.52 -6.61 -9.01
CA ARG A 34 6.57 -7.08 -10.03
C ARG A 34 5.38 -6.14 -10.22
N ILE A 35 4.88 -5.55 -9.13
CA ILE A 35 3.80 -4.55 -9.15
C ILE A 35 4.27 -3.29 -9.87
N ARG A 36 5.42 -2.73 -9.46
CA ARG A 36 6.03 -1.53 -10.07
C ARG A 36 6.22 -1.73 -11.57
N ASP A 37 6.87 -2.82 -11.94
CA ASP A 37 7.13 -3.19 -13.33
C ASP A 37 5.85 -3.36 -14.15
N SER A 38 4.85 -4.04 -13.59
CA SER A 38 3.57 -4.26 -14.27
C SER A 38 2.80 -2.95 -14.47
N ALA A 39 2.83 -2.04 -13.50
CA ALA A 39 2.17 -0.74 -13.57
C ALA A 39 2.84 0.19 -14.59
N LEU A 40 4.18 0.29 -14.57
CA LEU A 40 4.94 1.12 -15.49
C LEU A 40 4.76 0.65 -16.94
N ARG A 41 4.87 -0.66 -17.20
CA ARG A 41 4.62 -1.23 -18.54
C ARG A 41 3.19 -0.97 -19.06
N ALA A 42 2.22 -0.83 -18.15
CA ALA A 42 0.84 -0.54 -18.51
C ALA A 42 0.56 0.97 -18.73
N GLY A 43 1.54 1.84 -18.48
CA GLY A 43 1.42 3.29 -18.68
C GLY A 43 1.04 4.08 -17.44
N ALA A 44 1.39 3.61 -16.23
CA ALA A 44 1.34 4.45 -15.04
C ALA A 44 2.37 5.57 -15.17
N ASP A 45 2.00 6.80 -14.81
CA ASP A 45 2.92 7.95 -14.87
C ASP A 45 3.91 7.93 -13.69
N VAL A 46 3.46 7.45 -12.54
CA VAL A 46 4.26 7.35 -11.31
C VAL A 46 3.87 6.11 -10.55
N VAL A 47 4.87 5.41 -10.01
CA VAL A 47 4.68 4.41 -8.96
C VAL A 47 5.44 4.91 -7.73
N ALA A 48 4.73 5.13 -6.63
CA ALA A 48 5.34 5.56 -5.38
C ALA A 48 6.27 4.48 -4.80
N ALA A 49 7.15 4.90 -3.88
CA ALA A 49 7.91 3.96 -3.06
C ALA A 49 6.99 3.18 -2.10
N GLU A 50 7.51 2.07 -1.60
CA GLU A 50 6.94 1.34 -0.47
C GLU A 50 6.92 2.24 0.78
N LEU A 51 6.04 1.96 1.74
CA LEU A 51 5.87 2.78 2.94
C LEU A 51 7.05 2.70 3.91
N THR A 52 7.76 1.57 3.92
CA THR A 52 8.97 1.35 4.72
C THR A 52 8.82 1.85 6.17
N ASP A 53 9.72 2.73 6.57
CA ASP A 53 9.90 3.37 7.86
C ASP A 53 9.16 4.72 7.97
N ALA A 54 8.13 4.94 7.16
CA ALA A 54 7.30 6.13 7.27
C ALA A 54 6.76 6.28 8.70
N PRO A 55 6.91 7.47 9.34
CA PRO A 55 6.54 7.68 10.74
C PRO A 55 5.05 7.37 10.99
N GLU A 56 4.19 7.64 10.01
CA GLU A 56 2.76 7.35 10.09
C GLU A 56 2.46 5.85 10.25
N VAL A 57 3.32 4.97 9.71
CA VAL A 57 3.21 3.51 9.91
C VAL A 57 3.53 3.16 11.35
N ALA A 58 4.60 3.74 11.92
CA ALA A 58 4.99 3.50 13.30
C ALA A 58 3.90 4.00 14.27
N ASP A 59 3.41 5.23 14.08
CA ASP A 59 2.31 5.80 14.88
C ASP A 59 1.07 4.92 14.82
N THR A 60 0.74 4.42 13.63
CA THR A 60 -0.41 3.55 13.39
C THR A 60 -0.27 2.20 14.10
N VAL A 61 0.93 1.63 14.17
CA VAL A 61 1.21 0.39 14.90
C VAL A 61 1.12 0.62 16.41
N LEU A 62 1.72 1.70 16.92
CA LEU A 62 1.68 2.06 18.33
C LEU A 62 0.24 2.30 18.81
N ALA A 63 -0.55 3.05 18.06
CA ALA A 63 -1.95 3.31 18.38
C ALA A 63 -2.78 2.01 18.48
N ARG A 64 -2.52 1.02 17.58
CA ARG A 64 -3.19 -0.29 17.64
C ARG A 64 -2.75 -1.09 18.87
N PHE A 65 -1.46 -1.07 19.19
CA PHE A 65 -0.94 -1.76 20.37
C PHE A 65 -1.55 -1.20 21.65
N ASP A 66 -1.56 0.12 21.81
CA ASP A 66 -2.14 0.80 22.97
C ASP A 66 -3.64 0.48 23.12
N GLY A 67 -4.38 0.48 22.00
CA GLY A 67 -5.79 0.07 21.97
C GLY A 67 -6.01 -1.38 22.39
N SER A 68 -5.16 -2.31 21.95
CA SER A 68 -5.21 -3.72 22.36
C SER A 68 -4.91 -3.88 23.86
N VAL A 69 -3.90 -3.19 24.38
CA VAL A 69 -3.55 -3.23 25.80
C VAL A 69 -4.69 -2.68 26.66
N ALA A 70 -5.30 -1.56 26.27
CA ALA A 70 -6.46 -0.99 26.96
C ALA A 70 -7.63 -2.00 27.00
N THR A 71 -7.91 -2.65 25.87
CA THR A 71 -8.95 -3.69 25.76
C THR A 71 -8.68 -4.86 26.70
N CYS A 72 -7.46 -5.41 26.70
CA CYS A 72 -7.09 -6.52 27.58
C CYS A 72 -7.22 -6.15 29.05
N ARG A 73 -6.87 -4.92 29.45
CA ARG A 73 -7.01 -4.45 30.83
C ARG A 73 -8.47 -4.39 31.28
N VAL A 74 -9.37 -3.91 30.41
CA VAL A 74 -10.81 -3.89 30.69
C VAL A 74 -11.34 -5.30 30.88
N LEU A 75 -10.97 -6.23 30.01
CA LEU A 75 -11.40 -7.63 30.10
C LEU A 75 -10.85 -8.35 31.33
N ALA A 76 -9.61 -8.07 31.73
CA ALA A 76 -9.00 -8.69 32.92
C ALA A 76 -9.54 -8.13 34.24
N ALA A 77 -10.21 -6.97 34.22
CA ALA A 77 -10.83 -6.34 35.38
C ALA A 77 -12.32 -6.67 35.53
N ALA A 78 -12.91 -7.38 34.56
CA ALA A 78 -14.29 -7.88 34.56
C ALA A 78 -14.34 -9.32 35.08
#